data_AF-A0A9D2M385-F1
#
_entry.id   AF-A0A9D2M385-F1
#
_cell.length_a   1.000
_cell.length_b   1.000
_cell.length_c   1.000
_cell.angle_alpha   90.00
_cell.angle_beta   90.00
_cell.angle_gamma   90.00
#
_symmetry.space_group_name_H-M   'P 1'
#
loop_
_entity.id
_entity.type
_entity.pdbx_description
1 polymer ?
#
loop_
_entity_poly.entity_id
_entity_poly.type
_entity_poly.pdbx_seq_one_letter_code
_entity_poly.pdbx_strand_id
1 'polypeptide(L)' 'MNFWVFCEMKQDELGNDYPAYGIAWEGGEQADISDDEAFVYKLASLLYEEQVQPCHIQNVIEDCLAAGCLPV' A
#
# COMPACT_ATOMS: atom_id res chain seq x y z
N MET A 1 -3.20 -10.67 12.62
CA MET A 1 -3.69 -9.49 11.87
C MET A 1 -3.68 -9.85 10.41
N ASN A 2 -4.81 -9.80 9.72
CA ASN A 2 -4.93 -10.28 8.35
C ASN A 2 -4.96 -9.09 7.39
N PHE A 3 -3.80 -8.79 6.83
CA PHE A 3 -3.66 -7.95 5.64
C PHE A 3 -2.72 -8.65 4.67
N TRP A 4 -2.80 -8.31 3.40
CA TRP A 4 -1.98 -8.89 2.34
C TRP A 4 -1.62 -7.82 1.30
N VAL A 5 -0.45 -8.00 0.70
CA VAL A 5 -0.04 -7.20 -0.45
C VAL A 5 -0.73 -7.76 -1.69
N PHE A 6 -1.24 -6.88 -2.55
CA PHE A 6 -1.75 -7.24 -3.87
C PHE A 6 -1.02 -6.43 -4.95
N CYS A 7 -1.10 -6.93 -6.17
CA CYS A 7 -0.62 -6.26 -7.37
C CYS A 7 -1.75 -6.26 -8.40
N GLU A 8 -2.02 -5.10 -8.98
CA GLU A 8 -2.96 -4.96 -10.09
C GLU A 8 -2.34 -4.14 -11.22
N MET A 9 -2.70 -4.47 -12.46
CA MET A 9 -2.29 -3.65 -13.61
C MET A 9 -3.25 -2.48 -13.72
N LYS A 10 -2.72 -1.26 -13.64
CA LYS A 10 -3.47 -0.02 -13.86
C LYS A 10 -3.04 0.63 -15.15
N GLN A 11 -3.90 1.49 -15.65
CA GLN A 11 -3.64 2.31 -16.82
C GLN A 11 -3.48 3.76 -16.39
N ASP A 12 -2.42 4.42 -16.85
CA ASP A 12 -2.21 5.85 -16.62
C ASP A 12 -3.11 6.71 -17.53
N GLU A 13 -3.08 8.03 -17.35
CA GLU A 13 -3.87 8.96 -18.19
C GLU A 13 -3.44 8.95 -19.68
N LEU A 14 -2.28 8.38 -20.00
CA LEU A 14 -1.73 8.27 -21.35
C LEU A 14 -2.05 6.91 -22.00
N GLY A 15 -2.70 6.00 -21.28
CA GLY A 15 -3.04 4.67 -21.77
C GLY A 15 -1.91 3.64 -21.61
N ASN A 16 -0.87 3.92 -20.83
CA ASN A 16 0.18 2.95 -20.53
C ASN A 16 -0.20 2.10 -19.33
N ASP A 17 -0.02 0.79 -19.47
CA ASP A 17 -0.23 -0.14 -18.37
C ASP A 17 1.00 -0.15 -17.44
N TYR A 18 0.78 -0.02 -16.14
CA TYR A 18 1.81 -0.12 -15.11
C TYR A 18 1.34 -0.99 -13.94
N PRO A 19 2.24 -1.72 -13.28
CA PRO A 19 1.90 -2.46 -12.08
C PRO A 19 1.69 -1.48 -10.91
N ALA A 20 0.55 -1.57 -10.23
CA ALA A 20 0.28 -0.89 -8.99
C ALA A 20 0.24 -1.92 -7.86
N TYR A 21 1.03 -1.69 -6.83
CA TYR A 21 1.08 -2.50 -5.62
C TYR A 21 0.32 -1.79 -4.50
N GLY A 22 -0.43 -2.58 -3.74
CA GLY A 22 -1.29 -2.10 -2.67
C GLY A 22 -1.37 -3.06 -1.51
N ILE A 23 -2.04 -2.63 -0.44
CA ILE A 23 -2.31 -3.44 0.75
C ILE A 23 -3.81 -3.54 0.93
N ALA A 24 -4.30 -4.75 1.17
CA ALA A 24 -5.70 -5.04 1.50
C ALA A 24 -5.79 -5.69 2.88
N TRP A 25 -6.87 -5.40 3.62
CA TRP A 25 -7.04 -5.86 4.99
C TRP A 25 -8.49 -6.29 5.31
N GLU A 26 -8.68 -6.86 6.50
CA GLU A 26 -9.97 -7.37 6.97
C GLU A 26 -11.11 -6.35 6.78
N GLY A 27 -12.21 -6.81 6.17
CA GLY A 27 -13.35 -5.97 5.79
C GLY A 27 -13.50 -5.73 4.29
N GLY A 28 -12.50 -6.16 3.48
CA GLY A 28 -12.52 -5.93 2.02
C GLY A 28 -12.04 -4.53 1.64
N GLU A 29 -11.38 -3.84 2.57
CA GLU A 29 -10.74 -2.56 2.34
C GLU A 29 -9.37 -2.77 1.69
N GLN A 30 -9.00 -1.87 0.77
CA GLN A 30 -7.75 -1.92 0.05
C GLN A 30 -7.28 -0.50 -0.29
N ALA A 31 -5.96 -0.31 -0.33
CA ALA A 31 -5.33 0.93 -0.76
C ALA A 31 -4.20 0.65 -1.74
N ASP A 32 -4.23 1.34 -2.87
CA ASP A 32 -3.11 1.39 -3.82
C ASP A 32 -2.08 2.39 -3.32
N ILE A 33 -0.81 1.97 -3.33
CA ILE A 33 0.24 2.69 -2.62
C ILE A 33 1.30 3.20 -3.60
N SER A 34 1.87 2.31 -4.42
CA SER A 34 3.00 2.64 -5.29
C SER A 34 3.19 1.58 -6.38
N ASP A 35 3.89 1.94 -7.45
CA ASP A 35 4.44 1.04 -8.46
C ASP A 35 5.75 0.35 -8.03
N ASP A 36 6.37 0.77 -6.91
CA ASP A 36 7.52 0.11 -6.31
C ASP A 36 7.10 -1.03 -5.37
N GLU A 37 7.28 -2.27 -5.86
CA GLU A 37 7.03 -3.49 -5.10
C GLU A 37 7.78 -3.53 -3.76
N ALA A 38 9.07 -3.22 -3.76
CA ALA A 38 9.92 -3.35 -2.58
C ALA A 38 9.48 -2.37 -1.47
N PHE A 39 9.03 -1.19 -1.88
CA PHE A 39 8.43 -0.22 -0.98
C PHE A 39 7.16 -0.76 -0.31
N VAL A 40 6.21 -1.28 -1.10
CA VAL A 40 4.93 -1.78 -0.57
C VAL A 40 5.13 -2.97 0.36
N TYR A 41 6.05 -3.89 0.03
CA TYR A 41 6.40 -4.99 0.94
C TYR A 41 7.06 -4.51 2.23
N LYS A 42 7.90 -3.48 2.17
CA LYS A 42 8.50 -2.89 3.38
C LYS A 42 7.44 -2.24 4.26
N LEU A 43 6.49 -1.50 3.68
CA LEU A 43 5.38 -0.92 4.41
C LEU A 43 4.49 -2.00 5.04
N ALA A 44 4.20 -3.06 4.29
CA ALA A 44 3.50 -4.23 4.80
C ALA A 44 4.23 -4.88 5.99
N SER A 45 5.56 -5.04 5.93
CA SER A 45 6.35 -5.56 7.06
C SER A 45 6.22 -4.67 8.30
N LEU A 46 6.32 -3.35 8.12
CA LEU A 46 6.18 -2.38 9.22
C LEU A 46 4.79 -2.45 9.87
N LEU A 47 3.72 -2.54 9.07
CA LEU A 47 2.36 -2.72 9.59
C LEU A 47 2.23 -4.02 10.39
N TYR A 48 2.91 -5.09 9.96
CA TYR A 48 2.90 -6.38 10.67
C TYR A 48 3.63 -6.28 12.00
N GLU A 49 4.84 -5.72 11.99
CA GLU A 49 5.72 -5.57 13.16
C GLU A 49 5.08 -4.69 14.24
N GLU A 50 4.46 -3.58 13.84
CA GLU A 50 3.76 -2.65 14.73
C GLU A 50 2.36 -3.12 15.13
N GLN A 51 1.88 -4.25 14.58
CA GLN A 51 0.53 -4.80 14.84
C GLN A 51 -0.59 -3.76 14.66
N VAL A 52 -0.49 -2.94 13.61
CA VAL A 52 -1.41 -1.84 13.30
C VAL A 52 -2.83 -2.33 13.04
N GLN A 53 -3.76 -2.05 13.96
CA GLN A 53 -5.16 -2.47 13.81
C GLN A 53 -5.74 -2.07 12.43
N PRO A 54 -6.58 -2.93 11.81
CA PRO A 54 -7.16 -2.66 10.48
C PRO A 54 -7.77 -1.26 10.34
N CYS A 55 -8.47 -0.76 11.37
CA CYS A 55 -9.07 0.57 11.39
C CYS A 55 -8.06 1.74 11.34
N HIS A 56 -6.76 1.48 11.50
CA HIS A 56 -5.70 2.47 11.43
C HIS A 56 -4.79 2.29 10.21
N ILE A 57 -4.93 1.20 9.45
CA ILE A 57 -4.06 0.92 8.30
C ILE A 57 -4.13 2.05 7.27
N GLN A 58 -5.35 2.51 6.95
CA GLN A 58 -5.57 3.64 6.05
C GLN A 58 -4.81 4.90 6.51
N ASN A 59 -4.95 5.28 7.79
CA ASN A 59 -4.29 6.47 8.34
C ASN A 59 -2.76 6.34 8.29
N VAL A 60 -2.21 5.16 8.61
CA VAL A 60 -0.77 4.93 8.56
C VAL A 60 -0.23 5.01 7.13
N ILE A 61 -0.97 4.49 6.15
CA ILE A 61 -0.61 4.60 4.73
C ILE A 61 -0.62 6.08 4.31
N GLU A 62 -1.69 6.82 4.62
CA GLU A 62 -1.81 8.24 4.29
C GLU A 62 -0.69 9.07 4.93
N ASP A 63 -0.36 8.81 6.20
CA ASP A 63 0.74 9.47 6.90
C ASP A 63 2.09 9.15 6.24
N CYS A 64 2.34 7.90 5.83
CA CYS A 64 3.57 7.52 5.13
C CYS A 64 3.70 8.22 3.77
N LEU A 65 2.60 8.33 3.02
CA LEU A 65 2.55 9.03 1.73
C LEU A 65 2.76 10.54 1.92
N ALA A 66 2.09 11.13 2.91
CA ALA A 66 2.15 12.57 3.20
C ALA A 66 3.52 13.01 3.76
N ALA A 67 4.18 12.15 4.54
CA ALA A 67 5.50 12.43 5.10
C ALA A 67 6.62 12.50 4.04
N GLY A 68 6.35 12.16 2.78
CA GLY A 68 7.37 12.10 1.76
C GLY A 68 8.44 11.05 2.07
N CYS A 69 8.09 10.03 2.86
CA CYS A 69 8.92 8.83 3.08
C CYS A 69 9.05 7.98 1.80
N LEU A 70 8.46 8.44 0.70
CA LEU A 70 8.55 7.88 -0.64
C LEU A 70 9.87 8.30 -1.30
N PRO A 71 10.70 7.35 -1.77
CA PRO A 71 11.75 7.68 -2.71
C PRO A 71 11.11 8.22 -4.00
N VAL A 72 11.52 9.42 -4.41
CA VAL A 72 11.34 9.94 -5.78
C VAL A 72 12.20 9.17 -6.78
#